data_AF-A0A1Q3MMC6-F1
#
_entry.id   AF-A0A1Q3MMC6-F1
#
_cell.length_a   1.000
_cell.length_b   1.000
_cell.length_c   1.000
_cell.angle_alpha   90.00
_cell.angle_beta   90.00
_cell.angle_gamma   90.00
#
_symmetry.space_group_name_H-M   'P 1'
#
loop_
_entity.id
_entity.type
_entity.pdbx_description
1 polymer ?
#
loop_
_entity_poly.entity_id
_entity_poly.type
_entity_poly.pdbx_seq_one_letter_code
_entity_poly.pdbx_strand_id
1 'polypeptide(L)'
;MNRLKTDEKLEAPVKKERDMDTQMILGCSGFATIAFFVYFLAVWPFLVWLEIHRLIVFAGDFAAGFGVAAVCGAIVCRKVGLAGAAGFMGGVFTASIFLYLRIEQAFVGAVARQVPEPEYPRTLQFVAPLATILFSLLICLVFVKEESKGTERP
;
A
#
# COMPACT_ATOMS: atom_id res chain seq x y z
N MET A 1 16.09 30.21 -21.19
CA MET A 1 15.48 29.31 -22.20
C MET A 1 14.59 30.16 -23.09
N ASN A 2 15.14 30.60 -24.23
CA ASN A 2 14.45 31.48 -25.17
C ASN A 2 13.29 30.74 -25.82
N ARG A 3 12.05 31.24 -25.65
CA ARG A 3 10.92 30.81 -26.48
C ARG A 3 11.11 31.39 -27.87
N LEU A 4 11.22 30.51 -28.86
CA LEU A 4 11.06 30.87 -30.26
C LEU A 4 9.71 31.56 -30.40
N LYS A 5 9.73 32.89 -30.55
CA LYS A 5 8.59 33.69 -30.97
C LYS A 5 8.45 33.48 -32.48
N THR A 6 7.84 32.38 -32.88
CA THR A 6 7.31 32.24 -34.22
C THR A 6 6.04 33.08 -34.31
N ASP A 7 5.99 33.94 -35.32
CA ASP A 7 5.02 35.02 -35.52
C ASP A 7 3.62 34.53 -35.97
N GLU A 8 3.26 33.30 -35.60
CA GLU A 8 2.01 32.67 -36.01
C GLU A 8 0.89 33.12 -35.05
N LYS A 9 0.00 33.99 -35.55
CA LYS A 9 -1.22 34.39 -34.83
C LYS A 9 -2.13 33.17 -34.70
N LEU A 10 -2.04 32.47 -33.58
CA LEU A 10 -2.98 31.44 -33.19
C LEU A 10 -4.36 32.08 -32.95
N GLU A 11 -5.35 31.68 -33.75
CA GLU A 11 -6.74 32.18 -33.69
C GLU A 11 -7.45 31.84 -32.35
N ALA A 12 -6.90 30.90 -31.59
CA ALA A 12 -7.36 30.52 -30.27
C ALA A 12 -6.16 30.23 -29.34
N PRO A 13 -6.27 30.52 -28.03
CA PRO A 13 -5.22 30.17 -27.07
C PRO A 13 -5.02 28.65 -27.09
N VAL A 14 -3.83 28.20 -27.49
CA VAL A 14 -3.42 26.79 -27.39
C VAL A 14 -3.60 26.36 -25.94
N LYS A 15 -4.45 25.35 -25.71
CA LYS A 15 -4.57 24.72 -24.39
C LYS A 15 -3.16 24.31 -23.96
N LYS A 16 -2.68 24.88 -22.86
CA LYS A 16 -1.39 24.54 -22.26
C LYS A 16 -1.36 23.02 -22.08
N GLU A 17 -0.61 22.30 -22.91
CA GLU A 17 -0.34 20.89 -22.67
C GLU A 17 0.24 20.79 -21.27
N ARG A 18 -0.42 20.00 -20.41
CA ARG A 18 0.10 19.72 -19.08
C ARG A 18 1.38 18.93 -19.28
N ASP A 19 2.49 19.56 -18.93
CA ASP A 19 3.82 18.97 -18.87
C ASP A 19 3.77 17.54 -18.32
N MET A 20 4.16 16.58 -19.17
CA MET A 20 4.08 15.15 -18.87
C MET A 20 4.98 14.78 -17.70
N ASP A 21 6.14 15.42 -17.57
CA ASP A 21 7.09 15.18 -16.48
C ASP A 21 6.47 15.54 -15.14
N THR A 22 5.77 16.68 -15.09
CA THR A 22 5.03 17.13 -13.91
C THR A 22 3.95 16.12 -13.52
N GLN A 23 3.23 15.53 -14.48
CA GLN A 23 2.21 14.50 -14.19
C GLN A 23 2.82 13.19 -13.68
N MET A 24 3.92 12.76 -14.29
CA MET A 24 4.62 11.54 -13.86
C MET A 24 5.17 11.68 -12.44
N ILE A 25 5.81 12.81 -12.12
CA ILE A 25 6.35 13.08 -10.78
C ILE A 25 5.23 13.13 -9.74
N LEU A 26 4.11 13.79 -10.05
CA LEU A 26 2.93 13.82 -9.15
C LEU A 26 2.34 12.42 -8.94
N GLY A 27 2.28 11.59 -9.98
CA GLY A 27 1.84 10.20 -9.88
C GLY A 27 2.75 9.35 -9.00
N CYS A 28 4.06 9.36 -9.26
CA CYS A 28 5.04 8.58 -8.50
C CYS A 28 5.12 9.02 -7.03
N SER A 29 5.10 10.33 -6.75
CA SER A 29 5.11 10.84 -5.38
C SER A 29 3.83 10.49 -4.62
N GLY A 30 2.65 10.59 -5.27
CA GLY A 30 1.38 10.14 -4.72
C GLY A 30 1.37 8.65 -4.39
N PHE A 31 1.79 7.81 -5.35
CA PHE A 31 1.98 6.37 -5.19
C PHE A 31 2.89 6.05 -3.98
N ALA A 32 4.06 6.67 -3.91
CA ALA A 32 5.03 6.41 -2.85
C ALA A 32 4.49 6.83 -1.47
N THR A 33 3.82 7.98 -1.40
CA THR A 33 3.23 8.50 -0.15
C THR A 33 2.15 7.56 0.38
N ILE A 34 1.28 7.04 -0.51
CA ILE A 34 0.25 6.07 -0.16
C ILE A 34 0.89 4.77 0.35
N ALA A 35 1.92 4.26 -0.33
CA ALA A 35 2.61 3.04 0.07
C ALA A 35 3.22 3.17 1.48
N PHE A 36 3.92 4.28 1.75
CA PHE A 36 4.48 4.55 3.07
C PHE A 36 3.41 4.65 4.16
N PHE A 37 2.31 5.34 3.86
CA PHE A 37 1.23 5.52 4.82
C PHE A 37 0.53 4.19 5.15
N VAL A 38 0.26 3.37 4.14
CA VAL A 38 -0.33 2.03 4.30
C VAL A 38 0.60 1.11 5.09
N TYR A 39 1.90 1.11 4.77
CA TYR A 39 2.90 0.37 5.53
C TYR A 39 2.90 0.78 7.01
N PHE A 40 2.96 2.09 7.28
CA PHE A 40 2.98 2.59 8.65
C PHE A 40 1.73 2.18 9.42
N LEU A 41 0.54 2.33 8.82
CA LEU A 41 -0.73 1.91 9.42
C LEU A 41 -0.81 0.40 9.67
N ALA A 42 -0.19 -0.42 8.84
CA ALA A 42 -0.18 -1.86 9.04
C ALA A 42 0.81 -2.30 10.13
N VAL A 43 1.95 -1.61 10.25
CA VAL A 43 3.08 -2.06 11.07
C VAL A 43 3.07 -1.49 12.48
N TRP A 44 2.58 -0.27 12.69
CA TRP A 44 2.68 0.41 14.00
C TRP A 44 2.17 -0.40 15.22
N PRO A 45 1.10 -1.24 15.17
CA PRO A 45 0.64 -1.94 16.36
C PRO A 45 1.67 -2.95 16.86
N PHE A 46 2.36 -3.63 15.93
CA PHE A 46 3.41 -4.60 16.24
C PHE A 46 4.68 -3.99 16.85
N LEU A 47 4.79 -2.66 16.82
CA LEU A 47 5.84 -1.90 17.50
C LEU A 47 5.42 -1.46 18.90
N VAL A 48 4.12 -1.27 19.14
CA VAL A 48 3.55 -0.87 20.43
C VAL A 48 3.43 -2.09 21.36
N TRP A 49 2.90 -3.19 20.85
CA TRP A 49 2.75 -4.43 21.61
C TRP A 49 3.82 -5.45 21.21
N LEU A 50 4.70 -5.78 22.17
CA LEU A 50 5.85 -6.66 21.95
C LEU A 50 5.55 -8.13 22.24
N GLU A 51 4.42 -8.44 22.88
CA GLU A 51 4.00 -9.79 23.25
C GLU A 51 3.41 -10.58 22.07
N ILE A 52 4.08 -10.52 20.92
CA ILE A 52 3.57 -11.12 19.68
C ILE A 52 3.45 -12.64 19.77
N HIS A 53 4.12 -13.29 20.73
CA HIS A 53 4.02 -14.73 20.98
C HIS A 53 2.60 -15.16 21.41
N ARG A 54 1.78 -14.24 21.94
CA ARG A 54 0.38 -14.51 22.31
C ARG A 54 -0.52 -14.34 21.11
N LEU A 55 -1.38 -15.33 20.84
CA LEU A 55 -2.27 -15.31 19.70
C LEU A 55 -3.26 -14.14 19.75
N ILE A 56 -3.76 -13.80 20.95
CA ILE A 56 -4.74 -12.74 21.13
C ILE A 56 -4.14 -11.34 20.85
N VAL A 57 -2.88 -11.13 21.25
CA VAL A 57 -2.16 -9.88 20.99
C VAL A 57 -1.86 -9.78 19.50
N PHE A 58 -1.33 -10.85 18.90
CA PHE A 58 -1.10 -10.91 17.46
C PHE A 58 -2.36 -10.62 16.65
N ALA A 59 -3.50 -11.24 16.98
CA ALA A 59 -4.76 -11.03 16.29
C ALA A 59 -5.28 -9.59 16.48
N GLY A 60 -5.11 -9.02 17.67
CA GLY A 60 -5.43 -7.62 17.96
C GLY A 60 -4.59 -6.65 17.14
N ASP A 61 -3.27 -6.83 17.12
CA ASP A 61 -2.33 -6.01 16.35
C ASP A 61 -2.60 -6.09 14.86
N PHE A 62 -2.86 -7.31 14.37
CA PHE A 62 -3.21 -7.56 12.98
C PHE A 62 -4.52 -6.87 12.61
N ALA A 63 -5.57 -7.04 13.41
CA ALA A 63 -6.86 -6.41 13.15
C ALA A 63 -6.78 -4.88 13.22
N ALA A 64 -6.08 -4.33 14.21
CA ALA A 64 -5.90 -2.89 14.37
C ALA A 64 -5.07 -2.28 13.25
N GLY A 65 -3.97 -2.92 12.85
CA GLY A 65 -3.07 -2.41 11.82
C GLY A 65 -3.63 -2.65 10.43
N PHE A 66 -3.76 -3.93 10.05
CA PHE A 66 -4.22 -4.30 8.72
C PHE A 66 -5.67 -3.89 8.47
N GLY A 67 -6.54 -3.94 9.48
CA GLY A 67 -7.94 -3.49 9.32
C GLY A 67 -8.04 -2.01 8.96
N VAL A 68 -7.30 -1.14 9.67
CA VAL A 68 -7.26 0.30 9.36
C VAL A 68 -6.60 0.54 8.01
N ALA A 69 -5.48 -0.14 7.72
CA ALA A 69 -4.81 -0.05 6.43
C ALA A 69 -5.71 -0.49 5.26
N ALA A 70 -6.53 -1.53 5.44
CA ALA A 70 -7.47 -2.03 4.44
C ALA A 70 -8.60 -1.04 4.15
N VAL A 71 -9.17 -0.40 5.19
CA VAL A 71 -10.19 0.65 5.00
C VAL A 71 -9.60 1.85 4.25
N CYS A 72 -8.40 2.31 4.66
CA CYS A 72 -7.69 3.37 3.95
C CYS A 72 -7.39 2.97 2.49
N GLY A 73 -6.94 1.73 2.26
CA GLY A 73 -6.71 1.17 0.93
C GLY A 73 -7.96 1.23 0.06
N ALA A 74 -9.10 0.77 0.58
CA ALA A 74 -10.38 0.83 -0.13
C ALA A 74 -10.77 2.27 -0.51
N ILE A 75 -10.62 3.24 0.41
CA ILE A 75 -10.91 4.65 0.14
C ILE A 75 -10.00 5.20 -0.97
N VAL A 76 -8.70 4.90 -0.90
CA VAL A 76 -7.70 5.40 -1.85
C VAL A 76 -7.88 4.76 -3.23
N CYS A 77 -8.12 3.45 -3.31
CA CYS A 77 -8.44 2.75 -4.56
C CYS A 77 -9.66 3.35 -5.27
N ARG A 78 -10.70 3.74 -4.51
CA ARG A 78 -11.89 4.38 -5.08
C ARG A 78 -11.64 5.81 -5.56
N LYS A 79 -10.87 6.59 -4.81
CA LYS A 79 -10.69 8.03 -5.07
C LYS A 79 -9.63 8.32 -6.11
N VAL A 80 -8.53 7.57 -6.10
CA VAL A 80 -7.34 7.80 -6.92
C VAL A 80 -7.26 6.80 -8.09
N GLY A 81 -8.03 5.72 -8.05
CA GLY A 81 -8.05 4.71 -9.11
C GLY A 81 -6.79 3.84 -9.08
N LEU A 82 -6.26 3.54 -10.27
CA LEU A 82 -5.18 2.58 -10.46
C LEU A 82 -3.88 2.98 -9.73
N ALA A 83 -3.53 4.27 -9.73
CA ALA A 83 -2.34 4.75 -9.02
C ALA A 83 -2.46 4.55 -7.50
N GLY A 84 -3.67 4.71 -6.96
CA GLY A 84 -3.95 4.46 -5.55
C GLY A 84 -3.86 2.97 -5.19
N ALA A 85 -4.37 2.10 -6.06
CA ALA A 85 -4.28 0.66 -5.87
C ALA A 85 -2.84 0.15 -5.96
N ALA A 86 -2.03 0.68 -6.88
CA ALA A 86 -0.61 0.38 -6.94
C ALA A 86 0.09 0.76 -5.64
N GLY A 87 -0.17 1.96 -5.11
CA GLY A 87 0.43 2.44 -3.86
C GLY A 87 0.02 1.58 -2.66
N PHE A 88 -1.27 1.25 -2.56
CA PHE A 88 -1.78 0.36 -1.53
C PHE A 88 -1.13 -1.03 -1.59
N MET A 89 -1.06 -1.65 -2.78
CA MET A 89 -0.39 -2.94 -2.95
C MET A 89 1.09 -2.86 -2.55
N GLY A 90 1.81 -1.80 -2.94
CA GLY A 90 3.21 -1.59 -2.55
C GLY A 90 3.41 -1.55 -1.03
N GLY A 91 2.53 -0.83 -0.32
CA GLY A 91 2.52 -0.78 1.14
C GLY A 91 2.18 -2.12 1.79
N VAL A 92 1.22 -2.86 1.24
CA VAL A 92 0.83 -4.19 1.73
C VAL A 92 1.95 -5.21 1.52
N PHE A 93 2.64 -5.20 0.38
CA PHE A 93 3.77 -6.11 0.14
C PHE A 93 4.89 -5.89 1.15
N THR A 94 5.27 -4.64 1.38
CA THR A 94 6.29 -4.30 2.38
C THR A 94 5.84 -4.66 3.80
N ALA A 95 4.58 -4.40 4.16
CA ALA A 95 4.02 -4.81 5.45
C ALA A 95 3.95 -6.34 5.61
N SER A 96 3.72 -7.08 4.52
CA SER A 96 3.67 -8.55 4.54
C SER A 96 5.06 -9.15 4.74
N ILE A 97 6.09 -8.56 4.13
CA ILE A 97 7.50 -8.92 4.41
C ILE A 97 7.84 -8.63 5.88
N PHE A 98 7.44 -7.47 6.39
CA PHE A 98 7.63 -7.14 7.80
C PHE A 98 6.94 -8.17 8.71
N LEU A 99 5.69 -8.52 8.44
CA LEU A 99 4.92 -9.49 9.21
C LEU A 99 5.60 -10.87 9.23
N TYR A 100 6.08 -11.33 8.08
CA TYR A 100 6.84 -12.57 7.96
C TYR A 100 8.08 -12.55 8.87
N LEU A 101 8.92 -11.50 8.74
CA LEU A 101 10.14 -11.36 9.53
C LEU A 101 9.85 -11.21 11.02
N ARG A 102 8.75 -10.54 11.37
CA ARG A 102 8.34 -10.32 12.76
C ARG A 102 7.89 -11.61 13.44
N ILE A 103 7.14 -12.45 12.72
CA ILE A 103 6.77 -13.78 13.21
C ILE A 103 8.02 -14.67 13.31
N GLU A 104 8.93 -14.61 12.34
CA GLU A 104 10.20 -15.34 12.37
C GLU A 104 11.04 -14.98 13.59
N GLN A 105 11.16 -13.69 13.90
CA GLN A 105 11.84 -13.20 15.11
C GLN A 105 11.25 -13.78 16.39
N ALA A 106 9.92 -13.95 16.47
CA ALA A 106 9.28 -14.56 17.64
C ALA A 106 9.69 -16.03 17.81
N PHE A 107 9.74 -16.81 16.72
CA PHE A 107 10.19 -18.21 16.77
C PHE A 107 11.68 -18.34 17.06
N VAL A 108 12.53 -17.49 16.47
CA VAL A 108 13.98 -17.48 16.74
C VAL A 108 14.24 -17.08 18.20
N GLY A 109 13.51 -16.08 18.72
CA GLY A 109 13.59 -15.68 20.12
C GLY A 109 13.18 -16.79 21.09
N ALA A 110 12.19 -17.60 20.73
CA ALA A 110 11.79 -18.78 21.50
C ALA A 110 12.89 -19.86 21.52
N VAL A 111 13.50 -20.15 20.36
CA VAL A 111 14.62 -21.10 20.27
C VAL A 111 15.83 -20.62 21.08
N ALA A 112 16.10 -19.32 21.09
CA ALA A 112 17.16 -18.70 21.89
C ALA A 112 16.82 -18.59 23.40
N ARG A 113 15.65 -19.09 23.85
CA ARG A 113 15.10 -18.95 25.21
C ARG A 113 14.99 -17.50 25.70
N GLN A 114 14.90 -16.53 24.79
CA GLN A 114 14.73 -15.12 25.11
C GLN A 114 13.25 -14.73 25.23
N VAL A 115 12.37 -15.48 24.58
CA VAL A 115 10.92 -15.22 24.51
C VAL A 115 10.16 -16.55 24.76
N PRO A 116 8.95 -16.53 25.34
CA PRO A 116 8.11 -17.72 25.45
C PRO A 116 7.81 -18.33 24.07
N GLU A 117 7.50 -19.64 24.05
CA GLU A 117 7.07 -20.31 22.82
C GLU A 117 5.75 -19.69 22.30
N PRO A 118 5.65 -19.38 20.99
CA PRO A 118 4.43 -18.83 20.41
C PRO A 118 3.24 -19.79 20.53
N GLU A 119 2.07 -19.26 20.85
CA GLU A 119 0.82 -20.03 20.98
C GLU A 119 0.27 -20.54 19.64
N TYR A 120 0.79 -20.03 18.52
CA TYR A 120 0.36 -20.35 17.16
C TYR A 120 1.37 -21.21 16.40
N PRO A 121 0.91 -22.00 15.41
CA PRO A 121 1.80 -22.88 14.65
C PRO A 121 2.73 -22.08 13.73
N ARG A 122 3.90 -22.65 13.43
CA ARG A 122 4.89 -22.05 12.50
C ARG A 122 4.32 -21.81 11.09
N THR A 123 3.32 -22.56 10.68
CA THR A 123 2.63 -22.35 9.38
C THR A 123 2.01 -20.95 9.26
N LEU A 124 1.64 -20.32 10.38
CA LEU A 124 1.07 -18.97 10.39
C LEU A 124 2.04 -17.92 9.82
N GLN A 125 3.35 -18.15 9.91
CA GLN A 125 4.39 -17.31 9.33
C GLN A 125 4.20 -17.10 7.83
N PHE A 126 3.70 -18.10 7.11
CA PHE A 126 3.46 -18.02 5.66
C PHE A 126 2.01 -17.64 5.35
N VAL A 127 1.06 -18.19 6.12
CA VAL A 127 -0.37 -17.99 5.88
C VAL A 127 -0.77 -16.54 6.09
N ALA A 128 -0.31 -15.88 7.16
CA ALA A 128 -0.74 -14.52 7.47
C ALA A 128 -0.29 -13.49 6.40
N PRO A 129 0.99 -13.45 5.97
CA PRO A 129 1.44 -12.58 4.88
C PRO A 129 0.78 -12.88 3.52
N LEU A 130 0.51 -14.17 3.22
CA LEU A 130 -0.19 -14.52 1.99
C LEU A 130 -1.65 -14.06 2.03
N ALA A 131 -2.32 -14.25 3.16
CA ALA A 131 -3.70 -13.83 3.36
C ALA A 131 -3.84 -12.30 3.23
N THR A 132 -2.90 -11.50 3.77
CA THR A 132 -2.92 -10.05 3.61
C THR A 132 -2.77 -9.62 2.15
N ILE A 133 -1.88 -10.25 1.39
CA ILE A 133 -1.69 -9.95 -0.03
C ILE A 133 -2.95 -10.30 -0.83
N LEU A 134 -3.50 -11.51 -0.64
CA LEU A 134 -4.69 -11.96 -1.36
C LEU A 134 -5.92 -11.11 -1.03
N PHE A 135 -6.11 -10.77 0.25
CA PHE A 135 -7.22 -9.93 0.67
C PHE A 135 -7.09 -8.51 0.13
N SER A 136 -5.90 -7.92 0.15
CA SER A 136 -5.64 -6.60 -0.43
C SER A 136 -5.81 -6.59 -1.94
N LEU A 137 -5.44 -7.67 -2.64
CA LEU A 137 -5.72 -7.82 -4.06
C LEU A 137 -7.22 -7.82 -4.33
N LEU A 138 -8.01 -8.53 -3.52
CA LEU A 138 -9.46 -8.53 -3.62
C LEU A 138 -10.05 -7.13 -3.37
N ILE A 139 -9.52 -6.37 -2.39
CA ILE A 139 -9.89 -4.97 -2.18
C ILE A 139 -9.62 -4.14 -3.45
N CYS A 140 -8.42 -4.27 -4.02
CA CYS A 140 -8.09 -3.57 -5.27
C CYS A 140 -9.07 -3.93 -6.39
N LEU A 141 -9.35 -5.22 -6.61
CA LEU A 141 -10.26 -5.66 -7.68
C LEU A 141 -11.69 -5.14 -7.49
N VAL A 142 -12.19 -5.07 -6.25
CA VAL A 142 -13.57 -4.65 -5.96
C VAL A 142 -13.70 -3.12 -5.96
N PHE A 143 -12.68 -2.39 -5.54
CA PHE A 143 -12.76 -0.95 -5.27
C PHE A 143 -11.99 -0.07 -6.26
N VAL A 144 -11.15 -0.63 -7.11
CA VAL A 144 -10.55 0.15 -8.22
C VAL A 144 -11.68 0.63 -9.11
N LYS A 145 -11.78 1.95 -9.21
CA LYS A 145 -12.68 2.59 -10.16
C LYS A 145 -12.13 2.32 -11.56
N GLU A 146 -12.93 1.72 -12.44
CA GLU A 146 -12.61 1.65 -13.86
C GLU A 146 -12.40 3.08 -14.36
N GLU A 147 -11.18 3.40 -14.80
CA GLU A 147 -10.97 4.59 -15.60
C GLU A 147 -11.67 4.33 -16.93
N SER A 148 -12.88 4.90 -17.08
CA SER A 148 -13.58 5.00 -18.34
C SER A 148 -12.57 5.36 -19.42
N LYS A 149 -12.35 4.42 -20.35
CA LYS A 149 -11.56 4.60 -21.56
C LYS A 149 -11.75 6.04 -22.04
N GLY A 150 -10.64 6.77 -22.16
CA GLY A 150 -10.65 8.10 -22.75
C GLY A 150 -11.35 8.01 -24.08
N THR A 151 -12.60 8.46 -24.09
CA THR A 151 -13.36 9.00 -25.22
C THR A 151 -12.59 8.85 -26.53
N GLU A 152 -12.81 7.74 -27.24
CA GLU A 152 -12.75 7.77 -28.70
C GLU A 152 -13.69 8.91 -29.11
N ARG A 153 -13.13 10.03 -29.54
CA ARG A 153 -13.86 11.00 -30.34
C ARG A 153 -13.21 11.00 -31.73
N PRO A 154 -14.04 10.92 -32.78
CA PRO A 154 -13.63 10.75 -34.17
C PRO A 154 -12.74 11.87 -34.68
#